data_AF-A0AAN1Y288-F1
#
_entry.id   AF-A0AAN1Y288-F1
#
_cell.length_a   1.000
_cell.length_b   1.000
_cell.length_c   1.000
_cell.angle_alpha   90.00
_cell.angle_beta   90.00
_cell.angle_gamma   90.00
#
_symmetry.space_group_name_H-M   'P 1'
#
loop_
_entity.id
_entity.type
_entity.pdbx_description
1 polymer ?
#
loop_
_entity_poly.entity_id
_entity_poly.type
_entity_poly.pdbx_seq_one_letter_code
_entity_poly.pdbx_strand_id
1 'polypeptide(L)'
;MVLMSLLRSLLFFLGAAVAAAIAVLCLWVDIRVFGNDIPEVSLTEVVQESVLAVIVLVHLLLARKYAHLRYSNILIGGFFLAMLIRELDGLFDLLSHGSWVWFALLATAGSLLMPLRHLRQTLSQLADYTRTPYYGMMISGLLAILVFSRLFGMHGLWYAVLDENYARVVKNTVEEGSESFGYMLCLTATLGYACYFRDLARQTLSPQR
;
A
#
# COMPACT_ATOMS: atom_id res chain seq x y z
N MET A 1 -16.56 -13.11 -24.76
CA MET A 1 -15.37 -13.30 -23.90
C MET A 1 -14.41 -12.10 -23.94
N VAL A 2 -13.99 -11.63 -25.12
CA VAL A 2 -13.10 -10.44 -25.26
C VAL A 2 -13.71 -9.15 -24.69
N LEU A 3 -14.96 -8.82 -25.03
CA LEU A 3 -15.65 -7.60 -24.54
C LEU A 3 -15.76 -7.56 -23.00
N MET A 4 -16.06 -8.69 -22.36
CA MET A 4 -16.14 -8.79 -20.90
C MET A 4 -14.77 -8.64 -20.24
N SER A 5 -13.70 -9.14 -20.87
CA SER A 5 -12.32 -8.95 -20.41
C SER A 5 -11.92 -7.47 -20.48
N LEU A 6 -12.20 -6.81 -21.62
CA LEU A 6 -11.93 -5.38 -21.81
C LEU A 6 -12.71 -4.51 -20.84
N LEU A 7 -14.00 -4.79 -20.64
CA LEU A 7 -14.83 -4.06 -19.68
C LEU A 7 -14.28 -4.19 -18.25
N ARG A 8 -13.80 -5.38 -17.88
CA ARG A 8 -13.23 -5.63 -16.56
C ARG A 8 -11.93 -4.85 -16.33
N SER A 9 -11.07 -4.81 -17.35
CA SER A 9 -9.85 -3.99 -17.33
C SER A 9 -10.17 -2.49 -17.28
N LEU A 10 -11.19 -2.04 -18.00
CA LEU A 10 -11.64 -0.64 -17.97
C LEU A 10 -12.18 -0.25 -16.59
N LEU A 11 -13.01 -1.09 -15.98
CA LEU A 11 -13.53 -0.85 -14.63
C LEU A 11 -12.41 -0.84 -13.59
N PHE A 12 -11.41 -1.72 -13.74
CA PHE A 12 -10.23 -1.72 -12.89
C PHE A 12 -9.41 -0.43 -13.03
N PHE A 13 -9.20 0.03 -14.28
CA PHE A 13 -8.54 1.31 -14.54
C PHE A 13 -9.31 2.49 -13.95
N LEU A 14 -10.64 2.55 -14.15
CA LEU A 14 -11.49 3.58 -13.57
C LEU A 14 -11.43 3.56 -12.04
N GLY A 15 -11.46 2.37 -11.43
CA GLY A 15 -11.28 2.20 -9.99
C GLY A 15 -9.93 2.73 -9.50
N ALA A 16 -8.84 2.41 -10.20
CA ALA A 16 -7.50 2.91 -9.89
C ALA A 16 -7.42 4.45 -10.03
N ALA A 17 -8.04 5.00 -11.08
CA ALA A 17 -8.08 6.44 -11.32
C ALA A 17 -8.86 7.19 -10.24
N VAL A 18 -10.01 6.63 -9.81
CA VAL A 18 -10.78 7.18 -8.69
C VAL A 18 -9.99 7.11 -7.39
N ALA A 19 -9.32 5.99 -7.10
CA ALA A 19 -8.48 5.86 -5.92
C ALA A 19 -7.35 6.91 -5.90
N ALA A 20 -6.66 7.10 -7.02
CA ALA A 20 -5.64 8.13 -7.18
C ALA A 20 -6.21 9.55 -7.02
N ALA A 21 -7.41 9.82 -7.58
CA ALA A 21 -8.07 11.10 -7.43
C ALA A 21 -8.47 11.39 -5.97
N ILE A 22 -8.90 10.37 -5.22
CA ILE A 22 -9.20 10.50 -3.78
C ILE A 22 -7.94 10.91 -3.01
N ALA A 23 -6.80 10.27 -3.28
CA ALA A 23 -5.53 10.63 -2.63
C ALA A 23 -5.17 12.12 -2.84
N VAL A 24 -5.28 12.61 -4.08
CA VAL A 24 -5.00 14.04 -4.38
C VAL A 24 -6.06 14.96 -3.76
N LEU A 25 -7.32 14.53 -3.70
CA LEU A 25 -8.40 15.33 -3.13
C LEU A 25 -8.25 15.46 -1.60
N CYS A 26 -7.86 14.40 -0.90
CA CYS A 26 -7.55 14.44 0.53
C CYS A 26 -6.44 15.46 0.82
N LEU A 27 -5.37 15.41 0.04
CA LEU A 27 -4.26 16.34 0.17
C LEU A 27 -4.67 17.80 -0.11
N TRP A 28 -5.48 18.02 -1.15
CA TRP A 28 -6.01 19.36 -1.45
C TRP A 28 -6.92 19.90 -0.34
N VAL A 29 -7.73 19.03 0.27
CA VAL A 29 -8.57 19.38 1.41
C VAL A 29 -7.69 19.76 2.61
N ASP A 30 -6.62 19.00 2.88
CA ASP A 30 -5.69 19.33 3.96
C ASP A 30 -5.09 20.72 3.79
N ILE A 31 -4.51 21.01 2.63
CA ILE A 31 -3.89 22.33 2.35
C ILE A 31 -4.92 23.47 2.44
N ARG A 32 -6.13 23.27 1.91
CA ARG A 32 -7.11 24.36 1.76
C ARG A 32 -7.95 24.60 3.01
N VAL A 33 -8.22 23.57 3.80
CA VAL A 33 -9.12 23.62 4.95
C VAL A 33 -8.36 23.74 6.27
N PHE A 34 -7.23 23.03 6.41
CA PHE A 34 -6.46 23.00 7.66
C PHE A 34 -5.28 23.98 7.66
N GLY A 35 -4.92 24.54 6.49
CA GLY A 35 -3.86 25.55 6.35
C GLY A 35 -2.51 24.95 5.97
N ASN A 36 -1.50 25.81 5.77
CA ASN A 36 -0.16 25.41 5.32
C ASN A 36 0.70 24.74 6.41
N ASP A 37 0.27 24.80 7.67
CA ASP A 37 0.85 24.02 8.74
C ASP A 37 0.12 22.70 8.77
N ILE A 38 0.75 21.67 8.17
CA ILE A 38 0.27 20.28 8.21
C ILE A 38 0.06 19.93 9.69
N PRO A 39 -1.20 19.80 10.16
CA PRO A 39 -1.44 19.44 11.55
C PRO A 39 -0.83 18.06 11.82
N GLU A 40 -0.40 17.79 13.06
CA GLU A 40 0.09 16.47 13.50
C GLU A 40 -0.91 15.31 13.29
N VAL A 41 -2.13 15.63 12.81
CA VAL A 41 -3.15 14.69 12.35
C VAL A 41 -3.82 15.29 11.11
N SER A 42 -3.44 14.80 9.92
CA SER A 42 -4.02 15.22 8.63
C SER A 42 -5.05 14.22 8.10
N LEU A 43 -5.98 14.66 7.24
CA LEU A 43 -6.91 13.75 6.57
C LEU A 43 -6.14 12.75 5.69
N THR A 44 -5.05 13.20 5.08
CA THR A 44 -4.16 12.39 4.25
C THR A 44 -3.55 11.25 5.07
N GLU A 45 -3.01 11.52 6.25
CA GLU A 45 -2.48 10.48 7.15
C GLU A 45 -3.57 9.45 7.52
N VAL A 46 -4.74 9.89 7.96
CA VAL A 46 -5.85 8.99 8.31
C VAL A 46 -6.25 8.10 7.12
N VAL A 47 -6.27 8.65 5.91
CA VAL A 47 -6.58 7.89 4.70
C VAL A 47 -5.44 6.90 4.39
N GLN A 48 -4.18 7.31 4.44
CA GLN A 48 -3.04 6.42 4.21
C GLN A 48 -3.02 5.25 5.20
N GLU A 49 -3.18 5.52 6.50
CA GLU A 49 -3.28 4.50 7.55
C GLU A 49 -4.45 3.54 7.31
N SER A 50 -5.63 4.07 6.98
CA SER A 50 -6.81 3.25 6.70
C SER A 50 -6.59 2.34 5.49
N VAL A 51 -5.94 2.84 4.44
CA VAL A 51 -5.60 2.08 3.24
C VAL A 51 -4.63 0.95 3.58
N LEU A 52 -3.57 1.25 4.33
CA LEU A 52 -2.63 0.25 4.83
C LEU A 52 -3.30 -0.82 5.68
N ALA A 53 -4.18 -0.42 6.60
CA ALA A 53 -4.94 -1.36 7.44
C ALA A 53 -5.83 -2.29 6.60
N VAL A 54 -6.49 -1.77 5.56
CA VAL A 54 -7.27 -2.59 4.61
C VAL A 54 -6.37 -3.56 3.85
N ILE A 55 -5.21 -3.12 3.36
CA ILE A 55 -4.25 -4.00 2.66
C ILE A 55 -3.82 -5.16 3.56
N VAL A 56 -3.45 -4.87 4.80
CA VAL A 56 -3.06 -5.87 5.80
C VAL A 56 -4.21 -6.85 6.05
N LEU A 57 -5.41 -6.34 6.32
CA LEU A 57 -6.58 -7.16 6.60
C LEU A 57 -6.89 -8.11 5.45
N VAL A 58 -6.89 -7.63 4.21
CA VAL A 58 -7.17 -8.45 3.03
C VAL A 58 -6.15 -9.58 2.90
N HIS A 59 -4.86 -9.30 3.05
CA HIS A 59 -3.82 -10.33 2.98
C HIS A 59 -3.93 -11.36 4.12
N LEU A 60 -4.24 -10.93 5.35
CA LEU A 60 -4.49 -11.84 6.47
C LEU A 60 -5.71 -12.74 6.22
N LEU A 61 -6.79 -12.19 5.66
CA LEU A 61 -7.98 -12.97 5.30
C LEU A 61 -7.66 -13.98 4.18
N LEU A 62 -6.89 -13.59 3.17
CA LEU A 62 -6.42 -14.49 2.11
C LEU A 62 -5.54 -15.61 2.67
N ALA A 63 -4.60 -15.28 3.57
CA ALA A 63 -3.72 -16.26 4.20
C ALA A 63 -4.48 -17.30 5.03
N ARG A 64 -5.56 -16.88 5.71
CA ARG A 64 -6.43 -17.79 6.46
C ARG A 64 -7.26 -18.67 5.52
N LYS A 65 -7.85 -18.09 4.48
CA LYS A 65 -8.78 -18.76 3.58
C LYS A 65 -8.10 -19.70 2.59
N TYR A 66 -6.92 -19.34 2.08
CA TYR A 66 -6.23 -20.07 1.02
C TYR A 66 -4.90 -20.63 1.53
N ALA A 67 -4.91 -21.89 1.98
CA ALA A 67 -3.71 -22.56 2.48
C ALA A 67 -2.56 -22.59 1.46
N HIS A 68 -2.89 -22.68 0.17
CA HIS A 68 -1.91 -22.70 -0.92
C HIS A 68 -1.19 -21.37 -1.17
N LEU A 69 -1.63 -20.25 -0.58
CA LEU A 69 -0.99 -18.92 -0.71
C LEU A 69 -0.65 -18.32 0.65
N ARG A 70 -0.71 -19.14 1.71
CA ARG A 70 -0.67 -18.65 3.08
C ARG A 70 0.61 -17.90 3.39
N TYR A 71 1.76 -18.43 2.99
CA TYR A 71 3.06 -17.86 3.37
C TYR A 71 3.38 -16.59 2.59
N SER A 72 3.03 -16.53 1.29
CA SER A 72 3.20 -15.30 0.51
C SER A 72 2.32 -14.16 1.04
N ASN A 73 1.05 -14.45 1.37
CA ASN A 73 0.14 -13.45 1.92
C ASN A 73 0.54 -13.00 3.34
N ILE A 74 1.08 -13.89 4.18
CA ILE A 74 1.64 -13.51 5.49
C ILE A 74 2.84 -12.57 5.31
N LEU A 75 3.72 -12.85 4.35
CA LEU A 75 4.89 -12.01 4.10
C LEU A 75 4.49 -10.62 3.58
N ILE A 76 3.61 -10.55 2.58
CA ILE A 76 3.13 -9.29 2.02
C ILE A 76 2.33 -8.51 3.09
N GLY A 77 1.39 -9.16 3.77
CA GLY A 77 0.61 -8.54 4.83
C GLY A 77 1.47 -8.06 6.00
N GLY A 78 2.51 -8.82 6.36
CA GLY A 78 3.48 -8.43 7.40
C GLY A 78 4.33 -7.24 7.01
N PHE A 79 4.76 -7.16 5.75
CA PHE A 79 5.47 -6.00 5.22
C PHE A 79 4.60 -4.73 5.29
N PHE A 80 3.35 -4.80 4.84
CA PHE A 80 2.41 -3.67 4.95
C PHE A 80 2.04 -3.34 6.40
N LEU A 81 2.03 -4.32 7.30
CA LEU A 81 1.81 -4.09 8.73
C LEU A 81 2.99 -3.32 9.35
N ALA A 82 4.23 -3.62 8.97
CA ALA A 82 5.39 -2.86 9.40
C ALA A 82 5.33 -1.41 8.89
N MET A 83 4.87 -1.19 7.64
CA MET A 83 4.65 0.16 7.12
C MET A 83 3.50 0.89 7.83
N LEU A 84 2.40 0.21 8.17
CA LEU A 84 1.31 0.79 8.96
C LEU A 84 1.80 1.24 10.33
N ILE A 85 2.57 0.41 11.03
CA ILE A 85 3.14 0.76 12.33
C ILE A 85 4.07 1.97 12.23
N ARG A 86 4.78 2.12 11.10
CA ARG A 86 5.61 3.28 10.82
C ARG A 86 4.79 4.54 10.59
N GLU A 87 3.69 4.50 9.84
CA GLU A 87 2.84 5.70 9.65
C GLU A 87 2.10 6.10 10.93
N LEU A 88 1.80 5.14 11.80
CA LEU A 88 1.24 5.40 13.13
C LEU A 88 2.31 5.94 14.12
N ASP A 89 3.51 6.32 13.68
CA ASP A 89 4.59 6.76 14.57
C ASP A 89 4.19 7.96 15.43
N GLY A 90 3.46 8.93 14.86
CA GLY A 90 2.89 10.06 15.60
C GLY A 90 1.97 9.63 16.74
N LEU A 91 1.16 8.58 16.55
CA LEU A 91 0.31 8.02 17.62
C LEU A 91 1.12 7.27 18.68
N PHE A 92 2.18 6.55 18.28
CA PHE A 92 3.02 5.81 19.22
C PHE A 92 3.97 6.72 20.01
N ASP A 93 4.34 7.87 19.46
CA ASP A 93 5.16 8.87 20.14
C ASP A 93 4.44 9.54 21.32
N LEU A 94 3.09 9.46 21.39
CA LEU A 94 2.30 9.81 22.58
C LEU A 94 2.57 8.89 23.79
N LEU A 95 2.95 7.63 23.54
CA LEU A 95 3.26 6.67 24.60
C LEU A 95 4.71 6.77 25.02
N SER A 96 5.62 6.78 24.05
CA SER A 96 7.05 6.99 24.24
C SER A 96 7.69 7.22 22.87
N HIS A 97 8.50 8.26 22.76
CA HIS A 97 9.28 8.60 21.57
C HIS A 97 10.03 7.36 21.03
N GLY A 98 9.79 7.01 19.77
CA GLY A 98 10.48 5.92 19.07
C GLY A 98 10.05 4.50 19.47
N SER A 99 8.95 4.35 20.23
CA SER A 99 8.43 3.04 20.62
C SER A 99 7.92 2.20 19.43
N TRP A 100 7.49 2.87 18.35
CA TRP A 100 7.02 2.24 17.11
C TRP A 100 8.03 1.25 16.51
N VAL A 101 9.34 1.50 16.68
CA VAL A 101 10.41 0.64 16.15
C VAL A 101 10.30 -0.77 16.69
N TRP A 102 10.04 -0.93 18.00
CA TRP A 102 9.90 -2.24 18.62
C TRP A 102 8.66 -2.99 18.13
N PHE A 103 7.54 -2.28 17.95
CA PHE A 103 6.33 -2.86 17.38
C PHE A 103 6.55 -3.30 15.93
N ALA A 104 7.22 -2.48 15.12
CA ALA A 104 7.53 -2.78 13.72
C ALA A 104 8.48 -4.00 13.63
N LEU A 105 9.49 -4.08 14.50
CA LEU A 105 10.40 -5.22 14.58
C LEU A 105 9.68 -6.51 14.99
N LEU A 106 8.78 -6.44 15.98
CA LEU A 106 7.98 -7.59 16.41
C LEU A 106 7.04 -8.07 15.30
N ALA A 107 6.36 -7.16 14.60
CA ALA A 107 5.52 -7.48 13.45
C ALA A 107 6.34 -8.13 12.32
N THR A 108 7.50 -7.57 12.01
CA THR A 108 8.43 -8.10 11.00
C THR A 108 8.89 -9.50 11.37
N ALA A 109 9.37 -9.70 12.60
CA ALA A 109 9.79 -11.01 13.09
C ALA A 109 8.64 -12.04 13.01
N GLY A 110 7.45 -11.69 13.51
CA GLY A 110 6.28 -12.56 13.45
C GLY A 110 5.90 -12.97 12.03
N SER A 111 5.95 -12.03 11.09
CA SER A 111 5.66 -12.28 9.68
C SER A 111 6.72 -13.09 8.94
N LEU A 112 7.98 -13.09 9.42
CA LEU A 112 9.08 -13.84 8.82
C LEU A 112 9.22 -15.25 9.40
N LEU A 113 8.86 -15.49 10.67
CA LEU A 113 9.09 -16.77 11.34
C LEU A 113 8.50 -17.98 10.60
N MET A 114 7.25 -17.89 10.15
CA MET A 114 6.59 -18.99 9.43
C MET A 114 7.08 -19.11 7.98
N PRO A 115 7.13 -18.04 7.16
CA PRO A 115 7.65 -18.12 5.79
C PRO A 115 9.11 -18.56 5.69
N LEU A 116 9.97 -18.20 6.65
CA LEU A 116 11.37 -18.63 6.71
C LEU A 116 11.52 -20.11 7.11
N ARG A 117 10.58 -20.69 7.85
CA ARG A 117 10.57 -22.14 8.10
C ARG A 117 10.14 -22.94 6.87
N HIS A 118 9.31 -22.34 6.01
CA HIS A 118 8.77 -22.96 4.80
C HIS A 118 9.28 -22.29 3.51
N LEU A 119 10.57 -21.89 3.46
CA LEU A 119 11.15 -21.10 2.37
C LEU A 119 10.83 -21.60 0.97
N ARG A 120 10.95 -22.91 0.71
CA ARG A 120 10.66 -23.46 -0.62
C ARG A 120 9.22 -23.22 -1.05
N GLN A 121 8.26 -23.35 -0.13
CA GLN A 121 6.84 -23.10 -0.38
C GLN A 121 6.55 -21.60 -0.47
N THR A 122 7.18 -20.79 0.37
CA THR A 122 7.07 -19.32 0.30
C THR A 122 7.53 -18.80 -1.06
N LEU A 123 8.71 -19.26 -1.53
CA LEU A 123 9.27 -18.85 -2.82
C LEU A 123 8.41 -19.31 -3.99
N SER A 124 7.86 -20.53 -3.96
CA SER A 124 6.96 -20.98 -5.02
C SER A 124 5.67 -20.14 -5.06
N GLN A 125 5.08 -19.85 -3.89
CA GLN A 125 3.88 -19.01 -3.80
C GLN A 125 4.14 -17.57 -4.25
N LEU A 126 5.33 -17.03 -3.98
CA LEU A 126 5.72 -15.69 -4.43
C LEU A 126 5.99 -15.67 -5.95
N ALA A 127 6.58 -16.73 -6.50
CA ALA A 127 6.73 -16.90 -7.94
C ALA A 127 5.39 -17.03 -8.67
N ASP A 128 4.38 -17.63 -8.03
CA ASP A 128 3.02 -17.65 -8.57
C ASP A 128 2.37 -16.26 -8.50
N TYR A 129 2.64 -15.49 -7.42
CA TYR A 129 2.18 -14.10 -7.32
C TYR A 129 2.75 -13.21 -8.43
N THR A 130 4.04 -13.35 -8.75
CA THR A 130 4.70 -12.52 -9.77
C THR A 130 4.15 -12.73 -11.18
N ARG A 131 3.49 -13.86 -11.43
CA ARG A 131 2.81 -14.17 -12.69
C ARG A 131 1.42 -13.54 -12.80
N THR A 132 0.91 -12.93 -11.73
CA THR A 132 -0.38 -12.23 -11.76
C THR A 132 -0.21 -10.80 -12.26
N PRO A 133 -1.20 -10.24 -12.99
CA PRO A 133 -1.14 -8.86 -13.47
C PRO A 133 -1.10 -7.83 -12.32
N TYR A 134 -1.56 -8.21 -11.13
CA TYR A 134 -1.59 -7.35 -9.94
C TYR A 134 -0.20 -7.15 -9.32
N TYR A 135 0.76 -8.05 -9.57
CA TYR A 135 2.12 -7.90 -9.10
C TYR A 135 2.80 -6.64 -9.65
N GLY A 136 2.64 -6.35 -10.94
CA GLY A 136 3.21 -5.16 -11.56
C GLY A 136 2.72 -3.88 -10.87
N MET A 137 1.40 -3.78 -10.65
CA MET A 137 0.81 -2.64 -9.96
C MET A 137 1.25 -2.53 -8.49
N MET A 138 1.37 -3.67 -7.79
CA MET A 138 1.88 -3.71 -6.42
C MET A 138 3.32 -3.16 -6.35
N ILE A 139 4.22 -3.63 -7.21
CA ILE A 139 5.60 -3.15 -7.27
C ILE A 139 5.66 -1.69 -7.68
N SER A 140 4.85 -1.24 -8.63
CA SER A 140 4.77 0.19 -8.98
C SER A 140 4.35 1.05 -7.79
N GLY A 141 3.37 0.59 -6.99
CA GLY A 141 2.98 1.27 -5.75
C GLY A 141 4.12 1.32 -4.73
N LEU A 142 4.80 0.19 -4.50
CA LEU A 142 5.96 0.15 -3.59
C LEU A 142 7.13 1.02 -4.06
N LEU A 143 7.39 1.07 -5.36
CA LEU A 143 8.40 1.95 -5.94
C LEU A 143 8.02 3.42 -5.73
N ALA A 144 6.75 3.76 -5.86
CA ALA A 144 6.25 5.10 -5.59
C ALA A 144 6.44 5.49 -4.11
N ILE A 145 6.09 4.60 -3.17
CA ILE A 145 6.19 4.85 -1.71
C ILE A 145 7.64 4.87 -1.22
N LEU A 146 8.49 3.93 -1.66
CA LEU A 146 9.81 3.74 -1.02
C LEU A 146 10.93 4.51 -1.71
N VAL A 147 10.78 4.79 -3.00
CA VAL A 147 11.85 5.37 -3.81
C VAL A 147 11.43 6.72 -4.33
N PHE A 148 10.32 6.79 -5.05
CA PHE A 148 9.90 8.02 -5.73
C PHE A 148 9.58 9.13 -4.71
N SER A 149 8.80 8.84 -3.67
CA SER A 149 8.49 9.84 -2.65
C SER A 149 9.73 10.40 -1.98
N ARG A 150 10.72 9.55 -1.69
CA ARG A 150 11.97 9.96 -1.05
C ARG A 150 12.83 10.83 -1.94
N LEU A 151 12.85 10.57 -3.24
CA LEU A 151 13.52 11.44 -4.21
C LEU A 151 12.85 12.81 -4.29
N PHE A 152 11.51 12.86 -4.28
CA PHE A 152 10.77 14.12 -4.21
C PHE A 152 10.78 14.77 -2.82
N GLY A 153 11.07 14.04 -1.76
CA GLY A 153 11.28 14.53 -0.40
C GLY A 153 12.66 15.16 -0.17
N MET A 154 13.54 15.20 -1.18
CA MET A 154 14.89 15.75 -1.03
C MET A 154 14.87 17.29 -1.02
N HIS A 155 15.46 17.89 0.02
CA HIS A 155 15.59 19.35 0.12
C HIS A 155 16.36 19.96 -1.06
N GLY A 156 17.43 19.30 -1.52
CA GLY A 156 18.29 19.81 -2.60
C GLY A 156 17.57 19.97 -3.95
N LEU A 157 16.58 19.10 -4.24
CA LEU A 157 15.80 19.17 -5.48
C LEU A 157 15.01 20.48 -5.53
N TRP A 158 14.27 20.77 -4.45
CA TRP A 158 13.40 21.94 -4.40
C TRP A 158 14.15 23.24 -4.18
N TYR A 159 15.27 23.20 -3.46
CA TYR A 159 16.15 24.36 -3.35
C TYR A 159 16.68 24.78 -4.73
N ALA A 160 17.08 23.82 -5.58
CA ALA A 160 17.53 24.12 -6.94
C ALA A 160 16.42 24.65 -7.87
N VAL A 161 15.15 24.30 -7.61
CA VAL A 161 14.01 24.72 -8.45
C VAL A 161 13.40 26.04 -7.99
N LEU A 162 13.28 26.25 -6.68
CA LEU A 162 12.57 27.39 -6.08
C LEU A 162 13.51 28.49 -5.56
N ASP A 163 14.80 28.18 -5.36
CA ASP A 163 15.85 29.10 -4.89
C ASP A 163 15.39 29.92 -3.66
N GLU A 164 15.36 31.25 -3.76
CA GLU A 164 14.93 32.14 -2.67
C GLU A 164 13.45 31.97 -2.25
N ASN A 165 12.61 31.35 -3.08
CA ASN A 165 11.19 31.09 -2.79
C ASN A 165 10.95 29.67 -2.24
N TYR A 166 11.96 29.04 -1.62
CA TYR A 166 11.80 27.71 -1.04
C TYR A 166 10.67 27.67 0.01
N ALA A 167 9.60 26.96 -0.34
CA ALA A 167 8.49 26.67 0.55
C ALA A 167 8.54 25.19 0.96
N ARG A 168 8.78 24.91 2.25
CA ARG A 168 8.75 23.54 2.81
C ARG A 168 7.43 22.82 2.49
N VAL A 169 6.34 23.56 2.41
CA VAL A 169 5.00 23.07 2.08
C VAL A 169 4.99 22.35 0.73
N VAL A 170 5.69 22.86 -0.29
CA VAL A 170 5.72 22.24 -1.63
C VAL A 170 6.42 20.89 -1.58
N LYS A 171 7.54 20.80 -0.85
CA LYS A 171 8.26 19.52 -0.67
C LYS A 171 7.34 18.49 -0.01
N ASN A 172 6.77 18.82 1.15
CA ASN A 172 5.95 17.90 1.92
C ASN A 172 4.71 17.48 1.12
N THR A 173 4.05 18.42 0.45
CA THR A 173 2.90 18.16 -0.44
C THR A 173 3.22 17.13 -1.51
N VAL A 174 4.38 17.25 -2.18
CA VAL A 174 4.73 16.32 -3.25
C VAL A 174 5.17 14.97 -2.68
N GLU A 175 5.89 14.96 -1.55
CA GLU A 175 6.27 13.74 -0.83
C GLU A 175 5.00 12.96 -0.41
N GLU A 176 4.12 13.57 0.41
CA GLU A 176 2.86 12.96 0.87
C GLU A 176 1.92 12.58 -0.29
N GLY A 177 1.84 13.41 -1.33
CA GLY A 177 1.01 13.13 -2.51
C GLY A 177 1.49 11.90 -3.27
N SER A 178 2.81 11.76 -3.42
CA SER A 178 3.41 10.61 -4.09
C SER A 178 3.31 9.31 -3.27
N GLU A 179 3.41 9.39 -1.94
CA GLU A 179 3.19 8.26 -1.02
C GLU A 179 1.73 7.81 -1.07
N SER A 180 0.79 8.76 -0.95
CA SER A 180 -0.65 8.50 -1.05
C SER A 180 -1.01 7.82 -2.37
N PHE A 181 -0.44 8.28 -3.48
CA PHE A 181 -0.64 7.66 -4.78
C PHE A 181 -0.14 6.21 -4.80
N GLY A 182 1.05 5.97 -4.27
CA GLY A 182 1.60 4.62 -4.18
C GLY A 182 0.76 3.69 -3.31
N TYR A 183 0.22 4.17 -2.18
CA TYR A 183 -0.70 3.39 -1.34
C TYR A 183 -1.99 3.01 -2.09
N MET A 184 -2.55 3.92 -2.89
CA MET A 184 -3.73 3.63 -3.71
C MET A 184 -3.47 2.57 -4.79
N LEU A 185 -2.27 2.57 -5.40
CA LEU A 185 -1.85 1.51 -6.31
C LEU A 185 -1.76 0.15 -5.60
N CYS A 186 -1.13 0.11 -4.42
CA CYS A 186 -1.04 -1.11 -3.61
C CYS A 186 -2.42 -1.62 -3.17
N LEU A 187 -3.34 -0.73 -2.80
CA LEU A 187 -4.73 -1.09 -2.46
C LEU A 187 -5.44 -1.70 -3.66
N THR A 188 -5.35 -1.04 -4.82
CA THR A 188 -6.00 -1.49 -6.04
C THR A 188 -5.46 -2.85 -6.48
N ALA A 189 -4.14 -3.05 -6.40
CA ALA A 189 -3.51 -4.36 -6.63
C ALA A 189 -4.02 -5.43 -5.66
N THR A 190 -4.15 -5.10 -4.37
CA THR A 190 -4.61 -6.01 -3.32
C THR A 190 -6.06 -6.44 -3.53
N LEU A 191 -6.96 -5.49 -3.80
CA LEU A 191 -8.37 -5.77 -4.06
C LEU A 191 -8.56 -6.57 -5.35
N GLY A 192 -7.82 -6.21 -6.40
CA GLY A 192 -7.79 -6.96 -7.66
C GLY A 192 -7.33 -8.40 -7.46
N TYR A 193 -6.24 -8.59 -6.72
CA TYR A 193 -5.71 -9.90 -6.35
C TYR A 193 -6.72 -10.73 -5.56
N ALA A 194 -7.37 -10.16 -4.55
CA ALA A 194 -8.40 -10.83 -3.77
C ALA A 194 -9.62 -11.25 -4.63
N CYS A 195 -10.05 -10.40 -5.56
CA CYS A 195 -11.14 -10.72 -6.49
C CYS A 195 -10.76 -11.87 -7.43
N TYR A 196 -9.54 -11.86 -7.96
CA TYR A 196 -9.02 -12.91 -8.84
C TYR A 196 -9.02 -14.29 -8.17
N PHE A 197 -8.51 -14.39 -6.94
CA PHE A 197 -8.52 -15.67 -6.20
C PHE A 197 -9.92 -16.10 -5.75
N ARG A 198 -10.81 -15.16 -5.46
CA ARG A 198 -12.21 -15.47 -5.19
C ARG A 198 -12.89 -16.09 -6.40
N ASP A 199 -12.63 -15.58 -7.58
CA ASP A 199 -13.19 -16.12 -8.83
C ASP A 199 -12.60 -17.47 -9.18
N LEU A 200 -11.27 -17.63 -9.03
CA LEU A 200 -10.59 -18.90 -9.26
C LEU A 200 -11.18 -20.00 -8.37
N ALA A 201 -11.36 -19.71 -7.07
CA ALA A 201 -11.96 -20.64 -6.11
C ALA A 201 -13.42 -20.98 -6.45
N ARG A 202 -14.20 -20.03 -6.97
CA ARG A 202 -15.58 -20.28 -7.43
C ARG A 202 -15.61 -21.27 -8.60
N GLN A 203 -14.67 -21.13 -9.55
CA GLN A 203 -14.57 -22.03 -10.70
C GLN A 203 -14.14 -23.45 -10.29
N THR A 204 -13.25 -23.58 -9.30
CA THR A 204 -12.85 -24.90 -8.77
C THR A 204 -13.98 -25.61 -8.01
N LEU A 205 -14.88 -24.83 -7.39
CA LEU A 205 -16.07 -25.32 -6.66
C LEU A 205 -17.29 -25.56 -7.56
N SER A 206 -17.23 -25.21 -8.85
CA SER A 206 -18.25 -25.55 -9.84
C SER A 206 -17.74 -26.56 -10.90
N PRO A 207 -17.37 -27.82 -10.55
CA PRO A 207 -16.85 -28.75 -11.54
C PRO A 207 -17.89 -29.32 -12.53
N GLN A 208 -19.18 -29.00 -12.43
CA GLN A 208 -20.18 -29.46 -13.41
C GLN A 208 -21.33 -28.46 -13.60
N ARG A 209 -21.38 -27.86 -14.79
CA ARG A 209 -22.57 -27.77 -15.64
C ARG A 209 -22.14 -27.90 -17.09
#